data_AF-A0A950GDN4-F1
#
_entry.id   AF-A0A950GDN4-F1
#
_cell.length_a   1.000
_cell.length_b   1.000
_cell.length_c   1.000
_cell.angle_alpha   90.00
_cell.angle_beta   90.00
_cell.angle_gamma   90.00
#
_symmetry.space_group_name_H-M   'P 1'
#
loop_
_entity.id
_entity.type
_entity.pdbx_description
1 polymer ?
#
loop_
_entity_poly.entity_id
_entity_poly.type
_entity_poly.pdbx_seq_one_letter_code
_entity_poly.pdbx_strand_id
1 'polypeptide(L)'
;CGRLYNTPLFLLLVQLVAPIGFVAVIAGWCVTEVGRQPWTVYGLLRTAESVSPSLTTFDVAISLAGYMLVYLLIYPWGLFLMLRIVRKGPEHSDERTSRIEGGRPAAPVLAEVLGLAKGETR
;
A
#
# COMPACT_ATOMS: atom_id res chain seq x y z
N CYS A 1 26.44 -15.52 15.97
CA CYS A 1 25.36 -14.53 15.85
C CYS A 1 24.13 -15.18 15.21
N GLY A 2 22.98 -15.20 15.88
CA GLY A 2 21.78 -15.89 15.38
C GLY A 2 20.60 -15.96 16.37
N ARG A 3 20.75 -15.43 17.59
CA ARG A 3 19.74 -15.54 18.65
C ARG A 3 18.48 -14.71 18.40
N LEU A 4 18.56 -13.63 17.61
CA LEU A 4 17.42 -12.77 17.27
C LEU A 4 16.36 -13.49 16.41
N TYR A 5 16.79 -14.23 15.39
CA TYR A 5 15.87 -14.94 14.47
C TYR A 5 15.25 -16.20 15.07
N ASN A 6 15.78 -16.69 16.20
CA ASN A 6 15.29 -17.90 16.88
C ASN A 6 14.53 -17.61 18.18
N THR A 7 14.37 -16.33 18.57
CA THR A 7 13.63 -15.96 19.78
C THR A 7 12.15 -15.74 19.43
N PRO A 8 11.24 -16.63 19.85
CA PRO A 8 9.82 -16.57 19.46
C PRO A 8 9.13 -15.30 19.98
N LEU A 9 9.53 -14.81 21.15
CA LEU A 9 9.02 -13.56 21.73
C LEU A 9 9.34 -12.36 20.85
N PHE A 10 10.57 -12.27 20.33
CA PHE A 10 11.00 -11.16 19.47
C PHE A 10 10.22 -11.15 18.15
N LEU A 11 10.06 -12.31 17.50
CA LEU A 11 9.29 -12.43 16.27
C LEU A 11 7.80 -12.08 16.46
N LEU A 12 7.20 -12.52 17.57
CA LEU A 12 5.81 -12.21 17.89
C LEU A 12 5.61 -10.71 18.15
N LEU A 13 6.53 -10.07 18.90
CA LEU A 13 6.46 -8.64 19.16
C LEU A 13 6.56 -7.83 17.87
N VAL A 14 7.49 -8.16 16.98
CA VAL A 14 7.63 -7.46 15.69
C VAL A 14 6.35 -7.63 14.84
N GLN A 15 5.75 -8.81 14.84
CA GLN A 15 4.50 -9.06 14.10
C GLN A 15 3.30 -8.32 14.70
N LEU A 16 3.25 -8.18 16.03
CA LEU A 16 2.19 -7.47 16.73
C LEU A 16 2.30 -5.94 16.60
N VAL A 17 3.52 -5.43 16.42
CA VAL A 17 3.81 -3.99 16.23
C VAL A 17 3.60 -3.56 14.77
N ALA A 18 3.51 -4.48 13.82
CA ALA A 18 3.23 -4.17 12.40
C ALA A 18 2.10 -3.14 12.15
N PRO A 19 0.92 -3.20 12.81
CA PRO A 19 -0.14 -2.21 12.64
C PRO A 19 0.10 -0.86 13.34
N ILE A 20 1.12 -0.71 14.20
CA ILE A 20 1.30 0.49 15.03
C ILE A 20 1.50 1.76 14.19
N GLY A 21 2.19 1.64 13.05
CA GLY A 21 2.46 2.77 12.17
C GLY A 21 1.16 3.33 11.57
N PHE A 22 0.22 2.46 11.22
CA PHE A 22 -1.09 2.86 10.71
C PHE A 22 -1.90 3.61 11.77
N VAL A 23 -1.90 3.10 13.02
CA VAL A 23 -2.56 3.77 14.14
C VAL A 23 -1.93 5.14 14.42
N ALA A 24 -0.60 5.24 14.39
CA ALA A 24 0.10 6.50 14.60
C ALA A 24 -0.25 7.55 13.53
N VAL A 25 -0.36 7.14 12.26
CA VAL A 25 -0.78 8.04 11.17
C VAL A 25 -2.21 8.56 11.41
N ILE A 26 -3.16 7.69 11.73
CA ILE A 26 -4.55 8.11 12.00
C ILE A 26 -4.62 9.04 13.22
N ALA A 27 -3.87 8.73 14.28
CA ALA A 27 -3.80 9.57 15.46
C ALA A 27 -3.25 10.96 15.13
N GLY A 28 -2.19 11.04 14.32
CA GLY A 28 -1.63 12.32 13.85
C GLY A 28 -2.65 13.18 13.11
N TRP A 29 -3.37 12.57 12.15
CA TRP A 29 -4.47 13.25 11.44
C TRP A 29 -5.60 13.71 12.37
N CYS A 30 -5.98 12.87 13.33
CA CYS A 30 -7.01 13.20 14.32
C CYS A 30 -6.60 14.42 15.15
N VAL A 31 -5.36 14.45 15.65
CA VAL A 31 -4.84 15.58 16.43
C VAL A 31 -4.87 16.88 15.61
N THR A 32 -4.50 16.84 14.33
CA THR A 32 -4.48 18.05 13.50
C THR A 32 -5.87 18.54 13.09
N GLU A 33 -6.81 17.63 12.82
CA GLU A 33 -8.17 18.01 12.41
C GLU A 33 -9.06 18.38 13.60
N VAL A 34 -9.03 17.59 14.67
CA VAL A 34 -9.82 17.87 15.88
C VAL A 34 -9.22 19.04 16.64
N GLY A 35 -7.89 19.21 16.64
CA GLY A 35 -7.21 20.32 17.32
C GLY A 35 -7.56 21.70 16.74
N ARG A 36 -8.09 21.76 15.51
CA ARG A 36 -8.54 23.00 14.87
C ARG A 36 -10.01 23.36 15.18
N GLN A 37 -10.79 22.44 15.75
CA GLN A 37 -12.15 22.74 16.20
C GLN A 37 -12.14 23.88 17.24
N PRO A 38 -13.06 24.88 17.19
CA PRO A 38 -14.31 24.93 16.42
C PRO A 38 -14.21 25.65 15.05
N TRP A 39 -13.01 25.76 14.47
CA TRP A 39 -12.78 26.53 13.26
C TRP A 39 -12.63 25.64 12.03
N THR A 40 -13.34 25.97 10.95
CA THR A 40 -13.04 25.41 9.62
C THR A 40 -11.84 26.15 9.04
N VAL A 41 -11.92 27.49 9.09
CA VAL A 41 -10.84 28.42 8.75
C VAL A 41 -10.65 29.37 9.92
N TYR A 42 -9.44 29.41 10.50
CA TYR A 42 -9.14 30.21 11.69
C TYR A 42 -9.53 31.67 11.51
N GLY A 43 -10.29 32.20 12.48
CA GLY A 43 -10.70 33.61 12.53
C GLY A 43 -11.70 34.04 11.45
N LEU A 44 -12.09 33.14 10.52
CA LEU A 44 -12.95 33.46 9.38
C LEU A 44 -14.24 32.65 9.37
N LEU A 45 -14.16 31.33 9.55
CA LEU A 45 -15.31 30.44 9.39
C LEU A 45 -15.34 29.37 10.49
N ARG A 46 -16.45 29.31 11.22
CA ARG A 46 -16.72 28.28 12.23
C ARG A 46 -17.26 27.01 11.59
N THR A 47 -17.01 25.88 12.22
CA THR A 47 -17.51 24.57 11.75
C THR A 47 -19.03 24.48 11.73
N ALA A 48 -19.71 25.11 12.69
CA ALA A 48 -21.18 25.21 12.71
C ALA A 48 -21.76 25.95 11.51
N GLU A 49 -21.08 27.00 11.04
CA GLU A 49 -21.53 27.83 9.90
C GLU A 49 -21.14 27.23 8.54
N SER A 50 -20.35 26.15 8.54
CA SER A 50 -19.85 25.51 7.31
C SER A 50 -20.80 24.43 6.76
N VAL A 51 -21.98 24.25 7.36
CA VAL A 51 -22.95 23.22 6.97
C VAL A 51 -23.85 23.74 5.84
N SER A 52 -24.00 22.95 4.77
CA SER A 52 -24.85 23.29 3.63
C SER A 52 -26.33 23.41 4.06
N PRO A 53 -26.98 24.58 3.88
CA PRO A 53 -28.37 24.78 4.30
C PRO A 53 -29.41 24.00 3.48
N SER A 54 -29.01 23.53 2.29
CA SER A 54 -29.91 22.91 1.30
C SER A 54 -30.07 21.39 1.45
N LEU A 55 -29.31 20.76 2.36
CA LEU A 55 -29.35 19.31 2.55
C LEU A 55 -30.18 18.95 3.78
N THR A 56 -31.05 17.96 3.65
CA THR A 56 -31.77 17.43 4.80
C THR A 56 -30.85 16.49 5.60
N THR A 57 -31.10 16.36 6.90
CA THR A 57 -30.37 15.42 7.77
C THR A 57 -30.46 13.98 7.26
N PHE A 58 -31.58 13.63 6.61
CA PHE A 58 -31.82 12.29 6.08
C PHE A 58 -30.93 11.97 4.87
N ASP A 59 -30.73 12.94 3.95
CA ASP A 59 -29.86 12.77 2.79
C ASP A 59 -28.40 12.52 3.19
N VAL A 60 -27.94 13.25 4.21
CA VAL A 60 -26.59 13.09 4.78
C VAL A 60 -26.46 11.71 5.45
N ALA A 61 -27.47 11.27 6.19
CA ALA A 61 -27.44 9.97 6.85
C ALA A 61 -27.40 8.80 5.84
N ILE A 62 -28.21 8.86 4.77
CA ILE A 62 -28.21 7.83 3.72
C ILE A 62 -26.85 7.77 3.01
N SER A 63 -26.30 8.91 2.61
CA SER A 63 -25.01 8.95 1.91
C SER A 63 -23.87 8.45 2.81
N LEU A 64 -23.84 8.86 4.08
CA LEU A 64 -22.89 8.36 5.07
C LEU A 64 -23.00 6.83 5.24
N ALA A 65 -24.23 6.31 5.38
CA ALA A 65 -24.46 4.87 5.48
C ALA A 65 -23.98 4.13 4.22
N GLY A 66 -24.19 4.69 3.04
CA GLY A 66 -23.68 4.16 1.78
C GLY A 66 -22.15 4.08 1.76
N TYR A 67 -21.47 5.16 2.14
CA TYR A 67 -20.00 5.16 2.24
C TYR A 67 -19.48 4.15 3.28
N MET A 68 -20.12 4.09 4.47
CA MET A 68 -19.77 3.12 5.51
C MET A 68 -19.90 1.69 5.00
N LEU A 69 -21.01 1.36 4.32
CA LEU A 69 -21.25 0.02 3.77
C LEU A 69 -20.14 -0.36 2.78
N VAL A 70 -19.83 0.53 1.82
CA VAL A 70 -18.79 0.27 0.82
C VAL A 70 -17.43 0.07 1.48
N TYR A 71 -17.06 0.91 2.45
CA TYR A 71 -15.78 0.79 3.14
C TYR A 71 -15.70 -0.49 3.99
N LEU A 72 -16.78 -0.86 4.67
CA LEU A 72 -16.86 -2.11 5.43
C LEU A 72 -16.77 -3.36 4.55
N LEU A 73 -17.08 -3.27 3.26
CA LEU A 73 -16.89 -4.38 2.32
C LEU A 73 -15.49 -4.40 1.72
N ILE A 74 -15.00 -3.26 1.24
CA ILE A 74 -13.72 -3.17 0.52
C ILE A 74 -12.53 -3.39 1.45
N TYR A 75 -12.50 -2.77 2.64
CA TYR A 75 -11.33 -2.85 3.52
C TYR A 75 -11.06 -4.28 4.03
N PRO A 76 -12.04 -5.03 4.55
CA PRO A 76 -11.82 -6.42 4.97
C PRO A 76 -11.48 -7.34 3.80
N TRP A 77 -12.09 -7.13 2.63
CA TRP A 77 -11.77 -7.91 1.43
C TRP A 77 -10.32 -7.68 1.00
N GLY A 78 -9.88 -6.43 0.95
CA GLY A 78 -8.50 -6.06 0.65
C GLY A 78 -7.52 -6.63 1.68
N LEU A 79 -7.82 -6.50 2.98
CA LEU A 79 -7.00 -7.04 4.05
C LEU A 79 -6.92 -8.58 3.97
N PHE A 80 -8.04 -9.25 3.68
CA PHE A 80 -8.07 -10.69 3.48
C PHE A 80 -7.17 -11.12 2.32
N LEU A 81 -7.24 -10.42 1.17
CA LEU A 81 -6.39 -10.71 0.01
C LEU A 81 -4.91 -10.47 0.33
N MET A 82 -4.57 -9.35 0.98
CA MET A 82 -3.20 -9.06 1.40
C MET A 82 -2.68 -10.15 2.35
N LEU A 83 -3.45 -10.51 3.37
CA LEU A 83 -3.07 -11.58 4.31
C LEU A 83 -2.95 -12.93 3.61
N ARG A 84 -3.82 -13.23 2.62
CA ARG A 84 -3.74 -14.45 1.81
C ARG A 84 -2.45 -14.49 0.99
N ILE A 85 -2.06 -13.38 0.37
CA ILE A 85 -0.81 -13.28 -0.41
C ILE A 85 0.40 -13.42 0.52
N VAL A 86 0.43 -12.70 1.64
CA VAL A 86 1.51 -12.78 2.63
C VAL A 86 1.66 -14.20 3.19
N ARG A 87 0.55 -14.92 3.43
CA ARG A 87 0.57 -16.32 3.90
C ARG A 87 1.04 -17.32 2.85
N LYS A 88 0.81 -17.05 1.55
CA LYS A 88 1.32 -17.92 0.47
C LYS A 88 2.85 -17.93 0.44
N GLY A 89 3.48 -16.85 0.94
CA GLY A 89 4.92 -16.67 0.89
C GLY A 89 5.40 -16.35 -0.53
N PRO A 90 6.64 -15.88 -0.69
CA PRO A 90 7.24 -15.71 -2.02
C PRO A 90 7.27 -17.08 -2.71
N GLU A 91 6.77 -17.15 -3.94
CA GLU A 91 7.01 -18.32 -4.78
C GLU A 91 8.53 -18.44 -4.96
N HIS A 92 9.08 -19.62 -4.70
CA HIS A 92 10.44 -19.93 -5.14
C HIS A 92 10.42 -19.87 -6.67
N SER A 93 10.72 -18.69 -7.22
CA SER A 93 11.21 -18.62 -8.58
C SER A 93 12.45 -19.49 -8.60
N ASP A 94 12.41 -20.62 -9.32
CA ASP A 94 13.61 -21.36 -9.63
C ASP A 94 14.66 -20.36 -10.10
N GLU A 95 15.74 -20.28 -9.33
CA GLU A 95 16.82 -19.29 -9.41
C GLU A 95 17.69 -19.50 -10.65
N ARG A 96 17.10 -19.92 -11.78
CA ARG A 96 17.80 -20.30 -13.00
C ARG A 96 17.59 -19.33 -14.18
N THR A 97 16.67 -18.36 -14.12
CA THR A 97 16.43 -17.43 -15.25
C THR A 97 16.09 -15.99 -14.87
N SER A 98 16.80 -15.37 -13.93
CA SER A 98 16.94 -13.91 -13.96
C SER A 98 18.34 -13.50 -13.54
N ARG A 99 19.29 -13.78 -14.44
CA ARG A 99 20.58 -13.09 -14.50
C ARG A 99 20.27 -11.61 -14.61
N ILE A 100 20.43 -10.90 -13.50
CA ILE A 100 20.54 -9.45 -13.37
C ILE A 100 20.99 -8.83 -14.70
N GLU A 101 20.06 -8.20 -15.42
CA GLU A 101 20.32 -7.38 -16.60
C GLU A 101 20.93 -6.06 -16.12
N GLY A 102 22.13 -6.16 -15.57
CA GLY A 102 22.97 -5.04 -15.22
C GLY A 102 23.61 -4.49 -16.48
N GLY A 103 22.95 -3.51 -17.10
CA GLY A 103 23.57 -2.43 -17.89
C GLY A 103 24.74 -2.80 -18.82
N ARG A 104 24.71 -3.95 -19.52
CA ARG A 104 25.67 -4.28 -20.57
C ARG A 104 25.02 -4.07 -21.93
N PRO A 105 25.61 -3.24 -22.83
CA PRO A 105 25.16 -3.21 -24.22
C PRO A 105 25.29 -4.62 -24.81
N ALA A 106 24.31 -5.02 -25.62
CA ALA A 106 24.11 -6.37 -26.14
C ALA A 106 25.43 -7.09 -26.46
N ALA A 107 25.59 -8.29 -25.90
CA ALA A 107 26.81 -9.08 -26.04
C ALA A 107 27.19 -9.27 -27.53
N PRO A 108 28.47 -9.10 -27.90
CA PRO A 108 28.96 -9.12 -29.28
C PRO A 108 28.71 -10.44 -30.03
N VAL A 109 28.40 -11.50 -29.28
CA VAL A 109 28.08 -12.83 -29.81
C VAL A 109 26.86 -12.79 -30.74
N LEU A 110 25.86 -11.94 -30.47
CA LEU A 110 24.69 -11.85 -31.35
C LEU A 110 25.04 -11.13 -32.67
N ALA A 111 25.95 -10.15 -32.65
CA ALA A 111 26.42 -9.46 -33.84
C ALA A 111 27.33 -10.36 -34.71
N GLU A 112 28.14 -11.21 -34.08
CA GLU A 112 28.97 -12.22 -34.75
C GLU A 112 28.10 -13.32 -35.38
N VAL A 113 27.10 -13.84 -34.65
CA VAL A 113 26.13 -14.82 -35.18
C VAL A 113 25.28 -14.23 -36.31
N LEU A 114 24.87 -12.95 -36.21
CA LEU A 114 24.18 -12.25 -37.29
C LEU A 114 25.08 -11.98 -38.51
N GLY A 115 26.39 -11.79 -38.30
CA GLY A 115 27.39 -11.65 -39.36
C GLY A 115 27.64 -12.97 -40.10
N LEU A 116 27.69 -14.09 -39.38
CA LEU A 116 27.82 -15.43 -39.95
C LEU A 116 26.54 -15.85 -40.69
N ALA A 117 25.36 -15.57 -40.13
CA ALA A 117 24.07 -15.87 -40.76
C ALA A 117 23.82 -15.07 -42.04
N LYS A 118 24.39 -13.85 -42.15
CA LYS A 118 24.22 -12.99 -43.33
C LYS A 118 25.24 -13.27 -44.44
N GLY A 119 26.32 -13.99 -44.14
CA GLY A 119 27.36 -14.39 -45.11
C GLY A 119 27.06 -15.67 -45.89
N GLU A 120 25.97 -16.38 -45.57
CA GLU A 120 25.66 -17.71 -46.14
C GLU A 120 24.33 -17.75 -46.91
N THR A 121 24.00 -16.66 -47.60
CA THR A 121 23.06 -16.72 -48.74
C THR A 121 23.64 -15.94 -49.92
N ARG A 122 24.66 -16.57 -50.52
CA ARG A 122 25.09 -16.50 -51.93
C ARG A 122 25.57 -15.17 -52.52
#